data_AF-A0A519F8R8-F1
#
_entry.id   AF-A0A519F8R8-F1
#
_cell.length_a   1.000
_cell.length_b   1.000
_cell.length_c   1.000
_cell.angle_alpha   90.00
_cell.angle_beta   90.00
_cell.angle_gamma   90.00
#
_symmetry.space_group_name_H-M   'P 1'
#
loop_
_entity.id
_entity.type
_entity.pdbx_description
1 polymer ?
#
loop_
_entity_poly.entity_id
_entity_poly.type
_entity_poly.pdbx_seq_one_letter_code
_entity_poly.pdbx_strand_id
1 'polypeptide(L)' 'MNYMTIFKEVRGRVALLTLNRPEALNALNAQLISELNHALDELEGDHGIGCIVLTGSAKAFAAGA' A
#
# COMPACT_ATOMS: atom_id res chain seq x y z
N MET A 1 11.43 1.41 -6.31
CA MET A 1 10.68 2.66 -6.54
C MET A 1 10.56 3.39 -5.21
N ASN A 2 10.62 4.74 -5.19
CA ASN A 2 10.24 5.51 -4.01
C ASN A 2 8.75 5.85 -4.11
N TYR A 3 7.95 5.39 -3.15
CA TYR A 3 6.52 5.71 -3.06
C TYR A 3 6.31 6.97 -2.23
N MET A 4 5.33 7.79 -2.60
CA MET A 4 4.96 8.97 -1.82
C MET A 4 3.68 8.75 -1.00
N THR A 5 2.77 7.94 -1.53
CA THR A 5 1.39 7.80 -1.02
C THR A 5 1.12 6.44 -0.38
N ILE A 6 2.10 5.54 -0.37
CA ILE A 6 2.06 4.26 0.34
C ILE A 6 3.38 3.98 1.05
N PHE A 7 3.34 3.20 2.13
CA PHE A 7 4.51 2.54 2.71
C PHE A 7 4.46 1.04 2.42
N LYS A 8 5.63 0.45 2.21
CA LYS A 8 5.82 -0.99 1.98
C LYS A 8 6.83 -1.54 3.00
N GLU A 9 6.45 -2.56 3.73
CA GLU A 9 7.29 -3.29 4.66
C GLU A 9 7.14 -4.80 4.44
N VAL A 10 8.23 -5.57 4.56
CA VAL A 10 8.18 -7.04 4.49
C VAL A 10 8.59 -7.64 5.83
N ARG A 11 7.72 -8.45 6.42
CA ARG A 11 7.90 -9.14 7.70
C ARG A 11 7.87 -10.65 7.46
N GLY A 12 9.04 -11.25 7.24
CA GLY A 12 9.14 -12.65 6.83
C GLY A 12 8.48 -12.86 5.48
N ARG A 13 7.43 -13.68 5.41
CA ARG A 13 6.66 -13.95 4.18
C ARG A 13 5.42 -13.06 4.01
N VAL A 14 5.23 -12.05 4.86
CA VAL A 14 4.06 -11.16 4.81
C VAL A 14 4.50 -9.76 4.40
N ALA A 15 3.94 -9.23 3.32
CA ALA A 15 4.10 -7.83 2.94
C ALA A 15 2.99 -6.98 3.56
N LEU A 16 3.36 -5.87 4.19
CA LEU A 16 2.45 -4.88 4.74
C LEU A 16 2.50 -3.61 3.88
N LEU A 17 1.39 -3.31 3.21
CA LEU A 17 1.17 -2.08 2.48
C LEU A 17 0.27 -1.17 3.32
N THR A 18 0.73 0.06 3.56
CA THR A 18 -0.03 1.07 4.33
C THR A 18 -0.29 2.29 3.46
N LEU A 19 -1.55 2.66 3.28
CA LEU A 19 -1.94 3.90 2.61
C LEU A 19 -1.48 5.11 3.44
N ASN A 20 -0.77 6.04 2.80
CA ASN A 20 -0.12 7.20 3.41
C ASN A 20 -0.57 8.51 2.76
N ARG A 21 -1.84 8.84 2.95
CA ARG A 21 -2.41 10.17 2.67
C ARG A 21 -3.28 10.64 3.85
N PRO A 22 -2.71 10.73 5.07
CA PRO A 22 -3.49 10.99 6.29
C PRO A 22 -4.28 12.31 6.23
N GLU A 23 -3.75 13.33 5.55
CA GLU A 23 -4.39 14.62 5.32
C GLU A 23 -5.68 14.52 4.51
N ALA A 24 -5.78 13.52 3.64
CA ALA A 24 -6.96 13.22 2.83
C ALA A 24 -7.73 12.00 3.35
N LEU A 25 -7.47 11.55 4.59
CA LEU A 25 -8.05 10.33 5.17
C LEU A 25 -7.90 9.10 4.26
N ASN A 26 -6.75 9.01 3.57
CA ASN A 26 -6.44 7.98 2.60
C ASN A 26 -7.46 7.88 1.45
N ALA A 27 -8.13 8.99 1.08
CA ALA A 27 -8.86 9.04 -0.17
C ALA A 27 -7.95 8.60 -1.33
N LEU A 28 -8.49 7.85 -2.27
CA LEU A 28 -7.75 7.35 -3.42
C LEU A 28 -7.49 8.51 -4.39
N ASN A 29 -6.36 8.48 -5.09
CA ASN A 29 -6.11 9.36 -6.24
C ASN A 29 -5.30 8.60 -7.28
N ALA A 30 -5.14 9.18 -8.47
CA ALA A 30 -4.42 8.52 -9.57
C ALA A 30 -3.00 8.07 -9.18
N GLN A 31 -2.28 8.89 -8.41
CA GLN A 31 -0.93 8.55 -7.94
C GLN A 31 -0.95 7.34 -6.99
N LEU A 32 -1.83 7.33 -5.99
CA LEU A 32 -1.95 6.23 -5.05
C LEU A 32 -2.34 4.93 -5.74
N ILE A 33 -3.29 4.98 -6.68
CA ILE A 33 -3.66 3.80 -7.48
C ILE A 33 -2.46 3.29 -8.28
N SER A 34 -1.70 4.18 -8.92
CA SER A 34 -0.52 3.79 -9.70
C SER A 34 0.58 3.19 -8.82
N GLU A 35 0.86 3.80 -7.66
CA GLU A 35 1.87 3.31 -6.72
C GLU A 35 1.47 1.96 -6.11
N LEU A 36 0.18 1.81 -5.76
CA LEU A 36 -0.37 0.57 -5.22
C LEU A 36 -0.30 -0.57 -6.24
N ASN A 37 -0.71 -0.33 -7.50
CA ASN A 37 -0.63 -1.34 -8.56
C ASN A 37 0.82 -1.81 -8.77
N HIS A 38 1.77 -0.86 -8.88
CA HIS A 38 3.18 -1.21 -9.00
C HIS A 38 3.68 -2.04 -7.80
N ALA A 39 3.31 -1.66 -6.58
CA ALA A 39 3.72 -2.40 -5.39
C ALA A 39 3.14 -3.82 -5.36
N LEU A 40 1.88 -3.98 -5.79
CA LEU A 40 1.22 -5.28 -5.87
C LEU A 40 1.87 -6.17 -6.94
N ASP A 41 2.13 -5.64 -8.14
CA ASP A 41 2.79 -6.39 -9.23
C ASP A 41 4.18 -6.88 -8.80
N GLU A 42 4.95 -6.04 -8.10
CA GLU A 42 6.26 -6.42 -7.55
C GLU A 42 6.15 -7.54 -6.52
N LEU A 43 5.16 -7.47 -5.62
CA LEU A 43 4.96 -8.45 -4.55
C LEU A 43 4.36 -9.78 -5.06
N GLU A 44 3.52 -9.73 -6.09
CA GLU A 44 2.96 -10.92 -6.74
C GLU A 44 4.06 -11.76 -7.41
N GLY A 45 5.05 -11.09 -8.01
CA GLY A 45 6.20 -11.76 -8.62
C GLY A 45 7.20 -12.37 -7.63
N ASP A 46 7.10 -12.07 -6.34
CA ASP A 46 8.05 -12.53 -5.31
C ASP A 46 7.57 -13.81 -4.62
N HIS A 47 8.19 -14.95 -4.96
CA HIS A 47 7.93 -16.26 -4.34
C HIS A 47 8.24 -16.32 -2.82
N GLY A 48 8.97 -15.34 -2.29
CA GLY A 48 9.20 -15.15 -0.86
C GLY A 48 7.95 -14.65 -0.12
N ILE A 49 7.04 -13.97 -0.81
CA ILE A 49 5.79 -13.47 -0.25
C ILE A 49 4.73 -14.58 -0.32
N GLY A 50 4.03 -14.78 0.80
CA GLY A 50 2.88 -15.69 0.89
C GLY A 50 1.58 -15.00 1.30
N CYS A 51 1.64 -13.73 1.71
CA CYS A 51 0.48 -12.94 2.10
C CYS A 51 0.79 -11.45 1.94
N ILE A 52 -0.20 -10.69 1.48
CA ILE A 52 -0.17 -9.23 1.41
C ILE A 52 -1.28 -8.69 2.31
N VAL A 53 -0.93 -7.80 3.23
CA VAL A 53 -1.86 -7.04 4.05
C VAL A 53 -1.89 -5.62 3.54
N LEU A 54 -3.06 -5.15 3.12
CA LEU A 54 -3.30 -3.74 2.80
C LEU A 54 -4.08 -3.11 3.95
N THR A 55 -3.59 -1.97 4.46
CA THR A 55 -4.24 -1.21 5.53
C THR A 55 -4.11 0.29 5.29
N GLY A 56 -4.83 1.08 6.08
CA GLY A 56 -4.66 2.53 6.13
C GLY A 56 -4.07 3.00 7.44
N SER A 57 -4.31 4.27 7.75
CA SER A 57 -3.83 4.91 8.98
C SER A 57 -4.76 4.58 10.16
N ALA A 58 -4.34 4.97 11.38
CA ALA A 58 -5.15 4.79 12.58
C ALA A 58 -6.56 5.40 12.49
N LYS A 59 -6.72 6.49 11.71
CA LYS A 59 -7.98 7.22 11.60
C LYS A 59 -8.91 6.67 10.50
N ALA A 60 -8.35 6.15 9.42
CA ALA A 60 -9.11 5.69 8.27
C ALA A 60 -8.31 4.68 7.45
N PHE A 61 -9.00 3.64 6.96
CA PHE A 61 -8.50 2.78 5.90
C PHE A 61 -8.34 3.60 4.60
N ALA A 62 -9.46 3.98 3.98
CA ALA A 62 -9.58 4.88 2.84
C ALA A 62 -10.96 5.54 2.86
N ALA A 63 -11.04 6.87 2.80
CA ALA A 63 -12.28 7.62 2.99
C ALA A 63 -12.94 8.11 1.68
N GLY A 64 -12.64 7.49 0.54
CA GLY A 64 -13.22 7.84 -0.77
C GLY A 64 -12.21 7.82 -1.91
N ALA A 65 -12.52 8.53 -2.99
CA ALA A 65 -11.68 8.75 -4.17
C ALA A 65 -11.85 10.18 -4.68
#